data_AF-A0A496QB87-F1
#
_entry.id   AF-A0A496QB87-F1
#
_cell.length_a   1.000
_cell.length_b   1.000
_cell.length_c   1.000
_cell.angle_alpha   90.00
_cell.angle_beta   90.00
_cell.angle_gamma   90.00
#
_symmetry.space_group_name_H-M   'P 1'
#
loop_
_entity.id
_entity.type
_entity.pdbx_description
1 polymer ?
#
loop_
_entity_poly.entity_id
_entity_poly.type
_entity_poly.pdbx_seq_one_letter_code
_entity_poly.pdbx_strand_id
1 'polypeptide(L)'
;MVLNEREAFARMISRHVGNTAIAHAFAEVPRERFLLHPALKWQVYSDEVLVTYQKAGIMSTSSQPSLMAQYMVWARLSASSKVLEIGSGTGYNAAVMSRVCRQGLVVGVEYCREMVEFATRTVDELGYTNVKFHTGDGFYGYPPEAPYDTVVATVAVTEIPIHWYEQLREGGRIVAPIHLKTVYSDPTIVLEKTRDGLVGKFTTDTRFISARGVFEERYAQRRERLNTMRHLEESGSLKLSIPRPVLEFVSQKIWTDTAIYFVGERGYAKWKGTFWRLYGDVARELGNYEESWLDHGDGGFFEIVFKLTPQKSSMIGSFE
;
A
#
# COMPACT_ATOMS: atom_id res chain seq x y z
N MET A 1 40.85 -5.92 2.33
CA MET A 1 39.89 -6.90 1.77
C MET A 1 38.88 -6.11 0.95
N VAL A 2 38.89 -6.24 -0.37
CA VAL A 2 37.93 -5.55 -1.24
C VAL A 2 36.57 -6.24 -1.01
N LEU A 3 35.62 -5.53 -0.41
CA LEU A 3 34.27 -6.05 -0.21
C LEU A 3 33.64 -6.33 -1.58
N ASN A 4 32.98 -7.47 -1.74
CA ASN A 4 32.17 -7.67 -2.93
C ASN A 4 31.00 -6.67 -2.91
N GLU A 5 30.50 -6.23 -4.07
CA GLU A 5 29.48 -5.17 -4.17
C GLU A 5 28.20 -5.50 -3.36
N ARG A 6 27.82 -6.78 -3.26
CA ARG A 6 26.67 -7.24 -2.47
C ARG A 6 26.91 -7.16 -0.97
N GLU A 7 28.14 -7.39 -0.50
CA GLU A 7 28.50 -7.20 0.91
C GLU A 7 28.48 -5.73 1.31
N ALA A 8 28.97 -4.85 0.42
CA ALA A 8 28.87 -3.41 0.62
C ALA A 8 27.39 -2.97 0.65
N PHE A 9 26.57 -3.53 -0.24
CA PHE A 9 25.13 -3.30 -0.28
C PHE A 9 24.43 -3.75 1.00
N ALA A 10 24.67 -4.97 1.51
CA ALA A 10 24.12 -5.41 2.80
C ALA A 10 24.56 -4.51 3.96
N ARG A 11 25.82 -4.07 4.00
CA ARG A 11 26.29 -3.12 5.03
C ARG A 11 25.54 -1.78 4.97
N MET A 12 25.26 -1.29 3.76
CA MET A 12 24.46 -0.08 3.55
C MET A 12 23.03 -0.27 4.09
N ILE A 13 22.38 -1.40 3.79
CA ILE A 13 21.04 -1.70 4.32
C ILE A 13 21.05 -1.83 5.85
N SER A 14 22.05 -2.52 6.41
CA SER A 14 22.18 -2.69 7.85
C SER A 14 22.32 -1.37 8.60
N ARG A 15 22.92 -0.34 8.00
CA ARG A 15 23.01 1.01 8.59
C ARG A 15 21.66 1.72 8.66
N HIS A 16 20.73 1.39 7.77
CA HIS A 16 19.39 2.00 7.76
C HIS A 16 18.45 1.36 8.77
N VAL A 17 18.43 0.02 8.86
CA VAL A 17 17.40 -0.69 9.64
C VAL A 17 17.92 -1.44 10.87
N GLY A 18 19.24 -1.55 11.06
CA GLY A 18 19.85 -2.24 12.20
C GLY A 18 19.59 -3.75 12.29
N ASN A 19 18.86 -4.33 11.33
CA ASN A 19 18.52 -5.75 11.30
C ASN A 19 19.45 -6.52 10.33
N THR A 20 20.34 -7.33 10.90
CA THR A 20 21.35 -8.06 10.14
C THR A 20 20.75 -9.17 9.27
N ALA A 21 19.71 -9.87 9.73
CA ALA A 21 19.05 -10.92 8.96
C ALA A 21 18.40 -10.36 7.69
N ILE A 22 17.72 -9.22 7.80
CA ILE A 22 17.17 -8.50 6.65
C ILE A 22 18.31 -8.02 5.73
N ALA A 23 19.34 -7.38 6.27
CA ALA A 23 20.47 -6.91 5.48
C ALA A 23 21.18 -8.04 4.70
N HIS A 24 21.36 -9.21 5.30
CA HIS A 24 21.96 -10.38 4.64
C HIS A 24 21.11 -10.88 3.46
N ALA A 25 19.78 -10.86 3.58
CA ALA A 25 18.89 -11.25 2.49
C ALA A 25 19.12 -10.41 1.21
N PHE A 26 19.42 -9.12 1.33
CA PHE A 26 19.76 -8.25 0.18
C PHE A 26 21.09 -8.62 -0.49
N ALA A 27 22.06 -9.20 0.23
CA ALA A 27 23.30 -9.70 -0.35
C ALA A 27 23.14 -11.07 -1.03
N GLU A 28 22.21 -11.90 -0.53
CA GLU A 28 21.95 -13.23 -1.08
C GLU A 28 21.24 -13.18 -2.44
N VAL A 29 20.34 -12.20 -2.63
CA VAL A 29 19.54 -12.10 -3.84
C VAL A 29 20.23 -11.20 -4.88
N PRO A 30 20.58 -11.74 -6.06
CA PRO A 30 21.26 -10.98 -7.11
C PRO A 30 20.31 -9.99 -7.80
N ARG A 31 20.28 -8.71 -7.39
CA ARG A 31 19.31 -7.71 -7.89
C ARG A 31 19.32 -7.55 -9.41
N GLU A 32 20.48 -7.69 -10.05
CA GLU A 32 20.66 -7.66 -11.51
C GLU A 32 19.86 -8.74 -12.25
N ARG A 33 19.55 -9.87 -11.60
CA ARG A 33 18.77 -10.96 -12.22
C ARG A 33 17.30 -10.63 -12.36
N PHE A 34 16.82 -9.58 -11.71
CA PHE A 34 15.41 -9.18 -11.69
C PHE A 34 15.13 -7.96 -12.58
N LEU A 35 16.04 -7.64 -13.53
CA LEU A 35 15.94 -6.48 -14.41
C LEU A 35 15.59 -6.92 -15.85
N LEU A 36 14.38 -6.60 -16.32
CA LEU A 36 14.00 -6.69 -17.74
C LEU A 36 14.39 -5.42 -18.53
N HIS A 37 14.70 -4.34 -17.82
CA HIS A 37 15.23 -3.09 -18.37
C HIS A 37 16.69 -2.92 -17.91
N PRO A 38 17.65 -2.63 -18.81
CA PRO A 38 19.06 -2.47 -18.44
C PRO A 38 19.30 -1.38 -17.39
N ALA A 39 20.26 -1.62 -16.51
CA ALA A 39 20.81 -0.64 -15.57
C ALA A 39 22.33 -0.79 -15.50
N LEU A 40 23.04 0.30 -15.18
CA LEU A 40 24.49 0.22 -14.99
C LEU A 40 24.82 -0.53 -13.71
N LYS A 41 25.94 -1.26 -13.69
CA LYS A 41 26.34 -2.11 -12.55
C LYS A 41 26.36 -1.37 -11.21
N TRP A 42 26.84 -0.13 -11.20
CA TRP A 42 26.89 0.71 -9.99
C TRP A 42 25.50 1.14 -9.50
N GLN A 43 24.50 1.20 -10.38
CA GLN A 43 23.11 1.50 -10.02
C GLN A 43 22.42 0.29 -9.39
N VAL A 44 22.72 -0.92 -9.88
CA VAL A 44 22.11 -2.17 -9.40
C VAL A 44 22.21 -2.27 -7.87
N TYR A 45 23.39 -2.00 -7.32
CA TYR A 45 23.66 -2.11 -5.88
C TYR A 45 23.73 -0.74 -5.18
N SER A 46 22.93 0.21 -5.66
CA SER A 46 22.70 1.50 -4.99
C SER A 46 21.37 1.50 -4.22
N ASP A 47 21.22 2.43 -3.28
CA ASP A 47 19.97 2.64 -2.54
C ASP A 47 18.94 3.48 -3.33
N GLU A 48 18.79 3.17 -4.60
CA GLU A 48 17.93 3.92 -5.53
C GLU A 48 16.84 3.02 -6.10
N VAL A 49 15.76 3.67 -6.55
CA VAL A 49 14.73 3.03 -7.35
C VAL A 49 15.29 2.75 -8.74
N LEU A 50 15.02 1.56 -9.28
CA LEU A 50 15.44 1.17 -10.63
C LEU A 50 14.22 0.82 -11.48
N VAL A 51 14.17 1.30 -12.72
CA VAL A 51 13.22 0.80 -13.71
C VAL A 51 13.59 -0.64 -14.04
N THR A 52 12.65 -1.56 -13.84
CA THR A 52 12.86 -2.99 -14.10
C THR A 52 12.15 -3.46 -15.35
N TYR A 53 11.13 -2.75 -15.81
CA TYR A 53 10.38 -3.07 -17.02
C TYR A 53 9.78 -1.80 -17.62
N GLN A 54 9.86 -1.65 -18.94
CA GLN A 54 9.18 -0.58 -19.67
C GLN A 54 8.81 -1.05 -21.07
N LYS A 55 7.50 -1.19 -21.34
CA LYS A 55 6.98 -1.64 -22.64
C LYS A 55 5.52 -1.22 -22.79
N ALA A 56 5.14 -0.74 -23.97
CA ALA A 56 3.75 -0.43 -24.33
C ALA A 56 2.97 0.41 -23.29
N GLY A 57 3.61 1.43 -22.70
CA GLY A 57 2.97 2.30 -21.69
C GLY A 57 2.81 1.67 -20.29
N ILE A 58 3.38 0.48 -20.08
CA ILE A 58 3.51 -0.16 -18.77
C ILE A 58 4.95 0.05 -18.29
N MET A 59 5.09 0.47 -17.04
CA MET A 59 6.37 0.64 -16.35
C MET A 59 6.31 -0.10 -15.02
N SER A 60 7.40 -0.75 -14.63
CA SER A 60 7.61 -1.31 -13.30
C SER A 60 8.98 -0.92 -12.77
N THR A 61 9.08 -0.83 -11.46
CA THR A 61 10.29 -0.41 -10.75
C THR A 61 10.61 -1.34 -9.60
N SER A 62 11.90 -1.58 -9.36
CA SER A 62 12.40 -2.11 -8.10
C SER A 62 12.51 -0.95 -7.13
N SER A 63 11.71 -1.00 -6.07
CA SER A 63 11.69 -0.01 -4.99
C SER A 63 13.07 0.19 -4.35
N GLN A 64 13.23 1.33 -3.67
CA GLN A 64 14.42 1.65 -2.89
C GLN A 64 14.71 0.52 -1.87
N PRO A 65 15.91 -0.07 -1.87
CA PRO A 65 16.27 -1.18 -0.99
C PRO A 65 16.12 -0.89 0.51
N SER A 66 16.58 0.25 1.00
CA SER A 66 16.47 0.61 2.43
C SER A 66 15.01 0.75 2.87
N LEU A 67 14.16 1.33 2.02
CA LEU A 67 12.72 1.41 2.25
C LEU A 67 12.08 0.02 2.33
N MET A 68 12.46 -0.90 1.43
CA MET A 68 11.97 -2.28 1.48
C MET A 68 12.45 -3.02 2.72
N ALA A 69 13.69 -2.82 3.14
CA ALA A 69 14.17 -3.34 4.41
C ALA A 69 13.34 -2.80 5.60
N GLN A 70 12.97 -1.51 5.56
CA GLN A 70 12.12 -0.90 6.58
C GLN A 70 10.68 -1.46 6.55
N TYR A 71 10.13 -1.73 5.37
CA TYR A 71 8.85 -2.43 5.22
C TYR A 71 8.88 -3.81 5.88
N MET A 72 9.97 -4.57 5.70
CA MET A 72 10.15 -5.88 6.35
C MET A 72 10.21 -5.77 7.89
N VAL A 73 10.82 -4.69 8.43
CA VAL A 73 10.81 -4.39 9.87
C VAL A 73 9.40 -4.08 10.37
N TRP A 74 8.66 -3.21 9.67
CA TRP A 74 7.28 -2.86 10.05
C TRP A 74 6.33 -4.04 9.98
N ALA A 75 6.52 -4.91 8.98
CA ALA A 75 5.79 -6.16 8.81
C ALA A 75 6.15 -7.23 9.86
N ARG A 76 7.18 -6.99 10.67
CA ARG A 76 7.73 -7.95 11.66
C ARG A 76 8.06 -9.31 11.02
N LEU A 77 8.69 -9.28 9.84
CA LEU A 77 9.06 -10.53 9.16
C LEU A 77 10.01 -11.37 10.03
N SER A 78 9.72 -12.65 10.05
CA SER A 78 10.49 -13.68 10.74
C SER A 78 10.79 -14.84 9.78
N ALA A 79 11.66 -15.77 10.20
CA ALA A 79 12.01 -16.93 9.40
C ALA A 79 10.80 -17.78 8.99
N SER A 80 9.71 -17.80 9.78
CA SER A 80 8.52 -18.61 9.54
C SER A 80 7.35 -17.83 8.91
N SER A 81 7.52 -16.53 8.63
CA SER A 81 6.40 -15.69 8.16
C SER A 81 5.89 -16.12 6.78
N LYS A 82 4.57 -16.24 6.65
CA LYS A 82 3.86 -16.35 5.37
C LYS A 82 3.40 -14.96 4.92
N VAL A 83 3.91 -14.50 3.78
CA VAL A 83 3.78 -13.13 3.27
C VAL A 83 2.97 -13.12 1.99
N LEU A 84 1.99 -12.23 1.89
CA LEU A 84 1.37 -11.83 0.63
C LEU A 84 1.98 -10.51 0.17
N GLU A 85 2.67 -10.50 -0.97
CA GLU A 85 3.13 -9.28 -1.62
C GLU A 85 2.15 -8.85 -2.72
N ILE A 86 1.72 -7.59 -2.70
CA ILE A 86 0.88 -7.00 -3.73
C ILE A 86 1.70 -6.04 -4.60
N GLY A 87 1.73 -6.30 -5.91
CA GLY A 87 2.55 -5.54 -6.87
C GLY A 87 3.99 -6.04 -6.89
N SER A 88 4.19 -7.35 -7.04
CA SER A 88 5.52 -7.97 -6.96
C SER A 88 6.46 -7.59 -8.12
N GLY A 89 5.93 -7.00 -9.20
CA GLY A 89 6.71 -6.58 -10.36
C GLY A 89 7.55 -7.70 -10.93
N THR A 90 8.82 -7.43 -11.18
CA THR A 90 9.78 -8.44 -11.69
C THR A 90 10.29 -9.40 -10.61
N GLY A 91 9.88 -9.26 -9.34
CA GLY A 91 10.05 -10.28 -8.30
C GLY A 91 11.20 -10.07 -7.30
N TYR A 92 11.97 -8.98 -7.39
CA TYR A 92 13.14 -8.78 -6.53
C TYR A 92 12.78 -8.73 -5.04
N ASN A 93 11.78 -7.92 -4.64
CA ASN A 93 11.45 -7.76 -3.23
C ASN A 93 10.86 -9.06 -2.64
N ALA A 94 9.94 -9.74 -3.33
CA ALA A 94 9.51 -11.09 -2.96
C ALA A 94 10.67 -12.07 -2.78
N ALA A 95 11.65 -12.07 -3.70
CA ALA A 95 12.82 -12.92 -3.58
C ALA A 95 13.65 -12.59 -2.32
N VAL A 96 13.86 -11.31 -2.01
CA VAL A 96 14.54 -10.88 -0.77
C VAL A 96 13.75 -11.30 0.47
N MET A 97 12.44 -11.04 0.50
CA MET A 97 11.58 -11.47 1.61
C MET A 97 11.63 -13.00 1.79
N SER A 98 11.75 -13.78 0.71
CA SER A 98 11.89 -15.25 0.81
C SER A 98 13.16 -15.68 1.53
N ARG A 99 14.24 -14.88 1.46
CA ARG A 99 15.50 -15.14 2.17
C ARG A 99 15.42 -14.71 3.64
N VAL A 100 14.53 -13.79 3.98
CA VAL A 100 14.17 -13.48 5.38
C VAL A 100 13.28 -14.59 5.94
N CYS A 101 12.24 -14.98 5.21
CA CYS A 101 11.23 -15.98 5.56
C CYS A 101 11.65 -17.42 5.18
N ARG A 102 12.86 -17.85 5.55
CA ARG A 102 13.49 -19.10 5.07
C ARG A 102 12.66 -20.38 5.30
N GLN A 103 11.83 -20.41 6.34
CA GLN A 103 10.94 -21.50 6.71
C GLN A 103 9.46 -21.18 6.40
N GLY A 104 9.18 -19.98 5.91
CA GLY A 104 7.86 -19.49 5.53
C GLY A 104 7.62 -19.58 4.02
N LEU A 105 6.71 -18.74 3.53
CA LEU A 105 6.34 -18.65 2.11
C LEU A 105 6.08 -17.20 1.73
N VAL A 106 6.60 -16.76 0.59
CA VAL A 106 6.23 -15.48 -0.02
C VAL A 106 5.36 -15.74 -1.24
N VAL A 107 4.20 -15.10 -1.30
CA VAL A 107 3.26 -15.17 -2.42
C VAL A 107 3.15 -13.78 -3.03
N GLY A 108 3.68 -13.59 -4.23
CA GLY A 108 3.59 -12.34 -4.98
C GLY A 108 2.40 -12.34 -5.95
N VAL A 109 1.59 -11.28 -5.91
CA VAL A 109 0.55 -11.01 -6.90
C VAL A 109 1.00 -9.85 -7.78
N GLU A 110 0.96 -10.04 -9.09
CA GLU A 110 1.32 -9.04 -10.08
C GLU A 110 0.29 -9.02 -11.23
N TYR A 111 -0.07 -7.82 -11.68
CA TYR A 111 -1.08 -7.62 -12.71
C TYR A 111 -0.56 -8.01 -14.10
N CYS A 112 0.72 -7.76 -14.38
CA CYS A 112 1.35 -8.05 -15.66
C CYS A 112 1.86 -9.50 -15.74
N ARG A 113 1.21 -10.31 -16.59
CA ARG A 113 1.59 -11.71 -16.83
C ARG A 113 3.05 -11.90 -17.27
N GLU A 114 3.57 -11.03 -18.14
CA GLU A 114 4.97 -11.11 -18.62
C GLU A 114 5.97 -10.99 -17.46
N MET A 115 5.67 -10.15 -16.45
CA MET A 115 6.52 -10.00 -15.26
C MET A 115 6.42 -11.20 -14.33
N VAL A 116 5.24 -11.79 -14.16
CA VAL A 116 5.06 -13.03 -13.39
C VAL A 116 5.85 -14.18 -13.98
N GLU A 117 5.76 -14.37 -15.30
CA GLU A 117 6.50 -15.43 -16.01
C GLU A 117 8.02 -15.21 -15.89
N PHE A 118 8.49 -13.97 -15.99
CA PHE A 118 9.89 -13.63 -15.78
C PHE A 118 10.35 -13.87 -14.33
N ALA A 119 9.60 -13.39 -13.35
CA ALA A 119 9.91 -13.52 -11.93
C ALA A 119 9.99 -15.00 -11.54
N THR A 120 9.02 -15.81 -12.00
CA THR A 120 8.97 -17.26 -11.78
C THR A 120 10.21 -17.97 -12.32
N ARG A 121 10.55 -17.74 -13.60
CA ARG A 121 11.77 -18.33 -14.19
C ARG A 121 13.04 -17.91 -13.43
N THR A 122 13.11 -16.64 -13.02
CA THR A 122 14.27 -16.10 -12.30
C THR A 122 14.46 -16.80 -10.96
N VAL A 123 13.39 -16.98 -10.18
CA VAL A 123 13.49 -17.67 -8.87
C VAL A 123 13.74 -19.16 -9.02
N ASP A 124 13.22 -19.81 -10.07
CA ASP A 124 13.51 -21.21 -10.41
C ASP A 124 15.00 -21.41 -10.74
N GLU A 125 15.57 -20.54 -11.59
CA GLU A 125 17.00 -20.55 -11.93
C GLU A 125 17.92 -20.29 -10.72
N LEU A 126 17.43 -19.53 -9.74
CA LEU A 126 18.13 -19.27 -8.48
C LEU A 126 17.89 -20.36 -7.42
N GLY A 127 17.03 -21.34 -7.69
CA GLY A 127 16.69 -22.43 -6.77
C GLY A 127 15.87 -21.99 -5.56
N TYR A 128 15.09 -20.91 -5.67
CA TYR A 128 14.28 -20.37 -4.57
C TYR A 128 12.91 -21.03 -4.56
N THR A 129 12.69 -21.96 -3.63
CA THR A 129 11.47 -22.79 -3.58
C THR A 129 10.35 -22.24 -2.68
N ASN A 130 10.63 -21.22 -1.88
CA ASN A 130 9.69 -20.62 -0.92
C ASN A 130 9.15 -19.24 -1.36
N VAL A 131 9.11 -19.01 -2.67
CA VAL A 131 8.50 -17.83 -3.29
C VAL A 131 7.69 -18.26 -4.50
N LYS A 132 6.46 -17.77 -4.63
CA LYS A 132 5.54 -18.06 -5.74
C LYS A 132 4.98 -16.77 -6.30
N PHE A 133 4.77 -16.70 -7.61
CA PHE A 133 4.19 -15.54 -8.27
C PHE A 133 2.91 -15.92 -9.01
N HIS A 134 1.90 -15.07 -8.91
CA HIS A 134 0.60 -15.27 -9.54
C HIS A 134 0.16 -14.03 -10.28
N THR A 135 -0.34 -14.22 -11.51
CA THR A 135 -1.00 -13.15 -12.25
C THR A 135 -2.39 -12.91 -11.66
N GLY A 136 -2.68 -11.67 -11.26
CA GLY A 136 -3.97 -11.31 -10.72
C GLY A 136 -4.10 -9.85 -10.35
N ASP A 137 -5.33 -9.42 -10.05
CA ASP A 137 -5.59 -8.12 -9.46
C ASP A 137 -5.32 -8.17 -7.95
N GLY A 138 -4.35 -7.37 -7.51
CA GLY A 138 -3.95 -7.27 -6.12
C GLY A 138 -5.06 -6.88 -5.15
N PHE A 139 -6.16 -6.27 -5.63
CA PHE A 139 -7.33 -5.97 -4.82
C PHE A 139 -7.90 -7.21 -4.12
N TYR A 140 -7.89 -8.36 -4.80
CA TYR A 140 -8.43 -9.62 -4.27
C TYR A 140 -7.42 -10.43 -3.44
N GLY A 141 -6.16 -9.98 -3.35
CA GLY A 141 -5.09 -10.77 -2.74
C GLY A 141 -4.88 -12.12 -3.43
N TYR A 142 -4.58 -13.16 -2.66
CA TYR A 142 -4.47 -14.52 -3.18
C TYR A 142 -5.02 -15.54 -2.16
N PRO A 143 -6.34 -15.78 -2.16
CA PRO A 143 -7.00 -16.66 -1.20
C PRO A 143 -6.45 -18.10 -1.09
N PRO A 144 -5.99 -18.76 -2.17
CA PRO A 144 -5.56 -20.17 -2.08
C PRO A 144 -4.40 -20.45 -1.13
N GLU A 145 -3.57 -19.46 -0.80
CA GLU A 145 -2.45 -19.60 0.13
C GLU A 145 -2.69 -18.90 1.48
N ALA A 146 -3.88 -18.31 1.68
CA ALA A 146 -4.28 -17.78 2.97
C ALA A 146 -4.36 -18.90 4.04
N PRO A 147 -4.21 -18.57 5.34
CA PRO A 147 -4.04 -17.24 5.89
C PRO A 147 -2.56 -16.79 5.96
N TYR A 148 -2.33 -15.49 5.80
CA TYR A 148 -1.01 -14.85 5.84
C TYR A 148 -0.70 -14.26 7.23
N ASP A 149 0.58 -14.20 7.59
CA ASP A 149 1.06 -13.46 8.76
C ASP A 149 1.19 -11.97 8.45
N THR A 150 1.47 -11.61 7.19
CA THR A 150 1.50 -10.22 6.76
C THR A 150 1.12 -10.04 5.30
N VAL A 151 0.53 -8.90 4.99
CA VAL A 151 0.38 -8.36 3.63
C VAL A 151 1.33 -7.18 3.47
N VAL A 152 2.09 -7.16 2.38
CA VAL A 152 3.00 -6.07 2.02
C VAL A 152 2.62 -5.58 0.63
N ALA A 153 2.16 -4.34 0.51
CA ALA A 153 1.90 -3.74 -0.80
C ALA A 153 3.11 -2.91 -1.23
N THR A 154 3.65 -3.22 -2.41
CA THR A 154 4.76 -2.49 -3.05
C THR A 154 4.26 -1.66 -4.24
N VAL A 155 3.00 -1.24 -4.15
CA VAL A 155 2.26 -0.43 -5.12
C VAL A 155 1.28 0.45 -4.33
N ALA A 156 1.11 1.72 -4.71
CA ALA A 156 0.24 2.64 -3.99
C ALA A 156 -1.23 2.28 -4.25
N VAL A 157 -1.97 1.98 -3.18
CA VAL A 157 -3.38 1.57 -3.24
C VAL A 157 -4.30 2.66 -2.72
N THR A 158 -5.50 2.76 -3.27
CA THR A 158 -6.48 3.81 -2.91
C THR A 158 -7.27 3.47 -1.64
N GLU A 159 -7.24 2.22 -1.19
CA GLU A 159 -7.90 1.72 0.02
C GLU A 159 -7.22 0.43 0.49
N ILE A 160 -7.55 -0.02 1.71
CA ILE A 160 -7.24 -1.38 2.17
C ILE A 160 -8.46 -2.28 1.89
N PRO A 161 -8.36 -3.25 0.96
CA PRO A 161 -9.48 -4.12 0.63
C PRO A 161 -9.86 -5.04 1.79
N ILE A 162 -11.16 -5.36 1.89
CA ILE A 162 -11.67 -6.37 2.83
C ILE A 162 -11.01 -7.74 2.60
N HIS A 163 -10.67 -8.05 1.35
CA HIS A 163 -10.01 -9.31 0.99
C HIS A 163 -8.66 -9.49 1.67
N TRP A 164 -7.89 -8.41 1.88
CA TRP A 164 -6.62 -8.49 2.59
C TRP A 164 -6.86 -8.76 4.08
N TYR A 165 -7.87 -8.12 4.68
CA TYR A 165 -8.29 -8.37 6.06
C TYR A 165 -8.74 -9.82 6.26
N GLU A 166 -9.57 -10.37 5.36
CA GLU A 166 -10.08 -11.74 5.43
C GLU A 166 -8.96 -12.79 5.34
N GLN A 167 -7.93 -12.51 4.54
CA GLN A 167 -6.80 -13.43 4.33
C GLN A 167 -5.70 -13.31 5.38
N LEU A 168 -5.78 -12.32 6.28
CA LEU A 168 -4.79 -12.07 7.32
C LEU A 168 -5.13 -12.82 8.62
N ARG A 169 -4.13 -13.38 9.31
CA ARG A 169 -4.29 -13.95 10.66
C ARG A 169 -4.56 -12.86 11.69
N GLU A 170 -5.21 -13.22 12.80
CA GLU A 170 -5.26 -12.35 13.99
C GLU A 170 -3.82 -12.07 14.47
N GLY A 171 -3.52 -10.82 14.82
CA GLY A 171 -2.16 -10.33 15.09
C GLY A 171 -1.28 -10.12 13.84
N GLY A 172 -1.76 -10.49 12.65
CA GLY A 172 -1.07 -10.27 11.39
C GLY A 172 -1.03 -8.80 11.00
N ARG A 173 -0.12 -8.43 10.08
CA ARG A 173 0.14 -7.03 9.72
C ARG A 173 -0.14 -6.69 8.26
N ILE A 174 -0.48 -5.44 8.00
CA ILE A 174 -0.51 -4.86 6.65
C ILE A 174 0.46 -3.68 6.63
N VAL A 175 1.36 -3.67 5.65
CA VAL A 175 2.23 -2.53 5.34
C VAL A 175 1.92 -2.09 3.92
N ALA A 176 1.36 -0.89 3.75
CA ALA A 176 0.91 -0.45 2.43
C ALA A 176 1.08 1.07 2.24
N PRO A 177 1.61 1.52 1.08
CA PRO A 177 1.52 2.91 0.68
C PRO A 177 0.09 3.23 0.23
N ILE A 178 -0.50 4.27 0.81
CA ILE A 178 -1.86 4.70 0.47
C ILE A 178 -1.81 5.89 -0.48
N HIS A 179 -2.45 5.76 -1.64
CA HIS A 179 -2.55 6.82 -2.63
C HIS A 179 -3.65 7.82 -2.26
N LEU A 180 -3.31 8.83 -1.47
CA LEU A 180 -4.19 9.92 -1.08
C LEU A 180 -4.09 11.06 -2.09
N LYS A 181 -5.19 11.40 -2.75
CA LYS A 181 -5.28 12.43 -3.79
C LYS A 181 -5.24 13.85 -3.25
N THR A 182 -5.50 14.02 -1.94
CA THR A 182 -5.44 15.33 -1.27
C THR A 182 -4.02 15.72 -0.84
N VAL A 183 -3.03 14.85 -1.05
CA VAL A 183 -1.60 15.11 -0.80
C VAL A 183 -0.74 14.67 -2.00
N TYR A 184 0.54 15.06 -2.02
CA TYR A 184 1.48 14.78 -3.13
C TYR A 184 2.38 13.56 -2.87
N SER A 185 2.10 12.77 -1.84
CA SER A 185 2.84 11.59 -1.40
C SER A 185 1.91 10.39 -1.28
N ASP A 186 2.50 9.20 -1.18
CA ASP A 186 1.82 7.97 -0.81
C ASP A 186 2.23 7.58 0.62
N PRO A 187 1.60 8.11 1.67
CA PRO A 187 2.01 7.78 3.04
C PRO A 187 1.82 6.29 3.34
N THR A 188 2.83 5.66 3.94
CA THR A 188 2.80 4.24 4.31
C THR A 188 2.05 4.05 5.62
N ILE A 189 0.98 3.26 5.57
CA ILE A 189 0.27 2.80 6.75
C ILE A 189 0.79 1.43 7.20
N VAL A 190 0.88 1.26 8.52
CA VAL A 190 1.12 -0.03 9.18
C VAL A 190 -0.07 -0.34 10.05
N LEU A 191 -0.76 -1.44 9.75
CA LEU A 191 -1.94 -1.90 10.46
C LEU A 191 -1.71 -3.29 11.04
N GLU A 192 -2.28 -3.58 12.20
CA GLU A 192 -2.32 -4.89 12.83
C GLU A 192 -3.77 -5.37 12.94
N LYS A 193 -4.02 -6.63 12.61
CA LYS A 193 -5.34 -7.24 12.73
C LYS A 193 -5.63 -7.60 14.19
N THR A 194 -6.68 -6.99 14.71
CA THR A 194 -7.27 -7.28 16.02
C THR A 194 -8.57 -8.08 15.84
N ARG A 195 -9.26 -8.38 16.94
CA ARG A 195 -10.59 -9.01 16.91
C ARG A 195 -11.65 -8.15 16.22
N ASP A 196 -11.52 -6.83 16.32
CA ASP A 196 -12.57 -5.88 15.93
C ASP A 196 -12.24 -5.12 14.64
N GLY A 197 -11.11 -5.41 13.99
CA GLY A 197 -10.68 -4.73 12.77
C GLY A 197 -9.16 -4.61 12.64
N LEU A 198 -8.72 -3.69 11.79
CA LEU A 198 -7.32 -3.32 11.61
C LEU A 198 -7.00 -2.05 12.39
N VAL A 199 -5.97 -2.06 13.22
CA VAL A 199 -5.56 -0.90 14.03
C VAL A 199 -4.13 -0.51 13.67
N GLY A 200 -3.87 0.78 13.48
CA GLY A 200 -2.50 1.25 13.28
C GLY A 200 -2.40 2.66 12.74
N LYS A 201 -1.27 3.02 12.14
CA LYS A 201 -0.98 4.42 11.81
C LYS A 201 -0.12 4.60 10.58
N PHE A 202 -0.15 5.80 10.01
CA PHE A 202 0.83 6.22 9.02
C PHE A 202 2.20 6.35 9.68
N THR A 203 3.26 6.02 8.94
CA THR A 203 4.63 5.94 9.48
C THR A 203 5.63 6.83 8.76
N THR A 204 5.50 6.99 7.45
CA THR A 204 6.35 7.88 6.64
C THR A 204 5.66 8.22 5.32
N ASP A 205 6.10 9.30 4.69
CA ASP A 205 5.79 9.56 3.28
C ASP A 205 6.64 8.68 2.35
N THR A 206 6.01 8.18 1.28
CA THR A 206 6.70 7.45 0.21
C THR A 206 6.15 7.85 -1.16
N ARG A 207 6.67 7.22 -2.22
CA ARG A 207 6.16 7.34 -3.59
C ARG A 207 6.26 5.98 -4.27
N PHE A 208 5.12 5.47 -4.74
CA PHE A 208 5.03 4.22 -5.46
C PHE A 208 4.27 4.40 -6.77
N ILE A 209 4.41 3.44 -7.67
CA ILE A 209 3.50 3.35 -8.83
C ILE A 209 2.09 3.10 -8.30
N SER A 210 1.09 3.80 -8.85
CA SER A 210 -0.31 3.59 -8.46
C SER A 210 -0.84 2.25 -8.97
N ALA A 211 -1.59 1.55 -8.12
CA ALA A 211 -2.25 0.31 -8.47
C ALA A 211 -3.30 0.53 -9.56
N ARG A 212 -3.49 -0.50 -10.40
CA ARG A 212 -4.48 -0.55 -11.47
C ARG A 212 -5.61 -1.51 -11.09
N GLY A 213 -6.56 -1.70 -12.00
CA GLY A 213 -7.66 -2.64 -11.83
C GLY A 213 -8.70 -2.09 -10.87
N VAL A 214 -9.22 -2.93 -9.98
CA VAL A 214 -10.34 -2.59 -9.10
C VAL A 214 -10.05 -1.38 -8.21
N PHE A 215 -8.80 -1.14 -7.82
CA PHE A 215 -8.40 0.09 -7.09
C PHE A 215 -8.69 1.38 -7.88
N GLU A 216 -8.42 1.37 -9.18
CA GLU A 216 -8.68 2.49 -10.09
C GLU A 216 -10.18 2.61 -10.38
N GLU A 217 -10.84 1.49 -10.65
CA GLU A 217 -12.28 1.43 -10.95
C GLU A 217 -13.13 1.95 -9.79
N ARG A 218 -12.85 1.50 -8.55
CA ARG A 218 -13.56 1.96 -7.35
C ARG A 218 -13.32 3.44 -7.07
N TYR A 219 -12.10 3.93 -7.31
CA TYR A 219 -11.82 5.36 -7.24
C TYR A 219 -12.64 6.14 -8.28
N ALA A 220 -12.73 5.64 -9.52
CA ALA A 220 -13.50 6.26 -10.61
C ALA A 220 -15.02 6.23 -10.39
N GLN A 221 -15.56 5.21 -9.70
CA GLN A 221 -16.99 5.13 -9.36
C GLN A 221 -17.48 6.33 -8.54
N ARG A 222 -16.60 6.97 -7.76
CA ARG A 222 -16.92 8.20 -7.01
C ARG A 222 -17.31 9.35 -7.95
N ARG A 223 -16.67 9.44 -9.12
CA ARG A 223 -17.02 10.42 -10.16
C ARG A 223 -18.40 10.14 -10.75
N GLU A 224 -18.67 8.88 -11.09
CA GLU A 224 -19.97 8.50 -11.65
C GLU A 224 -21.10 8.77 -10.66
N ARG A 225 -20.89 8.43 -9.38
CA ARG A 225 -21.81 8.76 -8.30
C ARG A 225 -21.97 10.27 -8.11
N LEU A 226 -20.89 11.05 -8.16
CA LEU A 226 -20.98 12.51 -8.10
C LEU A 226 -21.84 13.06 -9.25
N ASN A 227 -21.66 12.54 -10.47
CA ASN A 227 -22.40 12.97 -11.65
C ASN A 227 -23.91 12.76 -11.53
N THR A 228 -24.36 11.66 -10.91
CA THR A 228 -25.80 11.44 -10.68
C THR A 228 -26.41 12.45 -9.72
N MET A 229 -25.60 13.11 -8.87
CA MET A 229 -26.05 14.04 -7.84
C MET A 229 -25.77 15.52 -8.15
N ARG A 230 -25.13 15.86 -9.29
CA ARG A 230 -24.77 17.26 -9.63
C ARG A 230 -25.95 18.22 -9.74
N HIS A 231 -27.16 17.70 -9.92
CA HIS A 231 -28.39 18.47 -10.01
C HIS A 231 -28.96 18.88 -8.64
N LEU A 232 -28.45 18.33 -7.53
CA LEU A 232 -28.93 18.64 -6.19
C LEU A 232 -28.63 20.10 -5.83
N GLU A 233 -29.60 20.74 -5.19
CA GLU A 233 -29.47 22.11 -4.71
C GLU A 233 -28.52 22.19 -3.51
N GLU A 234 -27.93 23.38 -3.34
CA GLU A 234 -27.10 23.66 -2.19
C GLU A 234 -27.94 23.70 -0.92
N SER A 235 -27.60 22.84 0.04
CA SER A 235 -28.33 22.68 1.30
C SER A 235 -27.66 23.39 2.47
N GLY A 236 -26.42 23.87 2.30
CA GLY A 236 -25.72 24.64 3.32
C GLY A 236 -24.19 24.60 3.19
N SER A 237 -23.52 24.89 4.31
CA SER A 237 -22.06 24.80 4.39
C SER A 237 -21.62 24.28 5.76
N LEU A 238 -20.47 23.60 5.80
CA LEU A 238 -19.89 23.04 7.02
C LEU A 238 -18.39 23.36 7.07
N LYS A 239 -17.90 23.78 8.24
CA LYS A 239 -16.48 23.84 8.53
C LYS A 239 -16.12 22.56 9.30
N LEU A 240 -15.12 21.85 8.79
CA LEU A 240 -14.62 20.62 9.39
C LEU A 240 -13.22 20.87 9.97
N SER A 241 -12.97 20.29 11.14
CA SER A 241 -11.67 20.30 11.80
C SER A 241 -10.85 19.07 11.40
N ILE A 242 -11.50 17.96 11.03
CA ILE A 242 -10.82 16.78 10.51
C ILE A 242 -9.96 17.13 9.28
N PRO A 243 -8.65 16.80 9.30
CA PRO A 243 -7.79 17.07 8.16
C PRO A 243 -8.24 16.31 6.90
N ARG A 244 -8.18 16.97 5.73
CA ARG A 244 -8.57 16.38 4.43
C ARG A 244 -7.94 15.00 4.13
N PRO A 245 -6.62 14.75 4.32
CA PRO A 245 -6.05 13.43 4.08
C PRO A 245 -6.58 12.37 5.04
N VAL A 246 -6.91 12.76 6.28
CA VAL A 246 -7.53 11.88 7.28
C VAL A 246 -8.94 11.52 6.82
N LEU A 247 -9.75 12.53 6.45
CA LEU A 247 -11.11 12.33 5.92
C LEU A 247 -11.10 11.46 4.65
N GLU A 248 -10.16 11.69 3.74
CA GLU A 248 -9.99 10.87 2.53
C GLU A 248 -9.76 9.40 2.86
N PHE A 249 -8.82 9.13 3.78
CA PHE A 249 -8.49 7.77 4.16
C PHE A 249 -9.64 7.05 4.89
N VAL A 250 -10.25 7.67 5.89
CA VAL A 250 -11.26 7.00 6.72
C VAL A 250 -12.59 6.82 6.00
N SER A 251 -12.98 7.78 5.16
CA SER A 251 -14.26 7.74 4.46
C SER A 251 -14.20 6.93 3.16
N GLN A 252 -13.05 6.92 2.48
CA GLN A 252 -12.91 6.40 1.12
C GLN A 252 -13.99 6.95 0.18
N LYS A 253 -14.39 8.22 0.36
CA LYS A 253 -15.45 8.90 -0.40
C LYS A 253 -14.98 10.18 -1.09
N ILE A 254 -13.70 10.51 -0.98
CA ILE A 254 -13.14 11.68 -1.64
C ILE A 254 -12.89 11.41 -3.12
N TRP A 255 -13.32 12.35 -3.94
CA TRP A 255 -12.99 12.46 -5.35
C TRP A 255 -12.32 13.81 -5.61
N THR A 256 -11.23 13.81 -6.36
CA THR A 256 -10.53 15.02 -6.77
C THR A 256 -10.48 15.15 -8.28
N ASP A 257 -10.86 16.32 -8.79
CA ASP A 257 -10.61 16.76 -10.16
C ASP A 257 -10.11 18.23 -10.15
N THR A 258 -10.82 19.14 -10.82
CA THR A 258 -10.75 20.60 -10.66
C THR A 258 -11.06 21.10 -9.25
N ALA A 259 -11.70 20.26 -8.41
CA ALA A 259 -11.93 20.54 -7.00
C ALA A 259 -11.92 19.23 -6.20
N ILE A 260 -11.99 19.36 -4.87
CA ILE A 260 -12.11 18.23 -3.94
C ILE A 260 -13.58 18.09 -3.57
N TYR A 261 -14.09 16.86 -3.68
CA TYR A 261 -15.46 16.50 -3.35
C TYR A 261 -15.48 15.37 -2.34
N PHE A 262 -16.38 15.46 -1.37
CA PHE A 262 -16.84 14.32 -0.60
C PHE A 262 -18.12 13.80 -1.24
N VAL A 263 -18.12 12.55 -1.69
CA VAL A 263 -19.23 11.94 -2.41
C VAL A 263 -20.00 11.04 -1.45
N GLY A 264 -21.00 11.61 -0.79
CA GLY A 264 -21.82 10.93 0.22
C GLY A 264 -22.93 10.06 -0.38
N GLU A 265 -23.76 9.51 0.50
CA GLU A 265 -24.80 8.57 0.09
C GLU A 265 -25.97 9.24 -0.62
N ARG A 266 -26.44 10.38 -0.10
CA ARG A 266 -27.64 11.12 -0.56
C ARG A 266 -27.34 12.59 -0.88
N GLY A 267 -26.07 12.91 -1.07
CA GLY A 267 -25.58 14.24 -1.37
C GLY A 267 -24.07 14.25 -1.53
N TYR A 268 -23.51 15.41 -1.86
CA TYR A 268 -22.08 15.60 -1.95
C TYR A 268 -21.67 16.93 -1.35
N ALA A 269 -20.40 17.05 -0.97
CA ALA A 269 -19.85 18.31 -0.51
C ALA A 269 -18.66 18.72 -1.37
N LYS A 270 -18.57 20.01 -1.70
CA LYS A 270 -17.48 20.59 -2.49
C LYS A 270 -16.61 21.48 -1.63
N TRP A 271 -15.32 21.21 -1.60
CA TRP A 271 -14.36 22.04 -0.87
C TRP A 271 -14.21 23.44 -1.48
N LYS A 272 -14.28 24.47 -0.64
CA LYS A 272 -14.16 25.88 -1.00
C LYS A 272 -13.33 26.64 0.03
N GLY A 273 -12.00 26.49 -0.07
CA GLY A 273 -11.05 27.26 0.71
C GLY A 273 -10.94 26.80 2.16
N THR A 274 -11.94 27.12 2.99
CA THR A 274 -11.99 26.78 4.43
C THR A 274 -13.27 26.04 4.84
N PHE A 275 -14.26 25.94 3.95
CA PHE A 275 -15.54 25.29 4.21
C PHE A 275 -15.90 24.33 3.09
N TRP A 276 -16.78 23.38 3.42
CA TRP A 276 -17.44 22.48 2.49
C TRP A 276 -18.82 23.05 2.15
N ARG A 277 -19.11 23.27 0.87
CA ARG A 277 -20.48 23.57 0.40
C ARG A 277 -21.22 22.27 0.21
N LEU A 278 -22.41 22.15 0.79
CA LEU A 278 -23.19 20.93 0.85
C LEU A 278 -24.29 20.95 -0.20
N TYR A 279 -24.52 19.83 -0.87
CA TYR A 279 -25.55 19.66 -1.88
C TYR A 279 -26.33 18.38 -1.57
N GLY A 280 -27.65 18.50 -1.42
CA GLY A 280 -28.51 17.40 -0.93
C GLY A 280 -28.30 17.04 0.54
N ASP A 281 -28.56 15.78 0.90
CA ASP A 281 -28.45 15.28 2.29
C ASP A 281 -27.07 14.62 2.52
N VAL A 282 -26.11 15.42 2.96
CA VAL A 282 -24.72 15.00 3.25
C VAL A 282 -24.18 15.52 4.59
N ALA A 283 -24.87 16.50 5.20
CA ALA A 283 -24.39 17.18 6.41
C ALA A 283 -24.19 16.21 7.56
N ARG A 284 -25.16 15.32 7.81
CA ARG A 284 -25.09 14.31 8.87
C ARG A 284 -23.95 13.33 8.64
N GLU A 285 -23.76 12.88 7.40
CA GLU A 285 -22.72 11.91 7.09
C GLU A 285 -21.32 12.49 7.33
N LEU A 286 -21.06 13.73 6.89
CA LEU A 286 -19.81 14.43 7.20
C LEU A 286 -19.67 14.71 8.70
N GLY A 287 -20.77 15.11 9.36
CA GLY A 287 -20.82 15.34 10.80
C GLY A 287 -20.37 14.12 11.61
N ASN A 288 -20.76 12.91 11.21
CA ASN A 288 -20.33 11.69 11.90
C ASN A 288 -18.79 11.49 11.87
N TYR A 289 -18.12 11.83 10.76
CA TYR A 289 -16.65 11.74 10.69
C TYR A 289 -15.98 12.84 11.51
N GLU A 290 -16.57 14.04 11.57
CA GLU A 290 -16.08 15.14 12.40
C GLU A 290 -16.24 14.84 13.89
N GLU A 291 -17.40 14.34 14.32
CA GLU A 291 -17.65 13.93 15.71
C GLU A 291 -16.64 12.86 16.12
N SER A 292 -16.44 11.83 15.29
CA SER A 292 -15.44 10.80 15.54
C SER A 292 -14.01 11.36 15.63
N TRP A 293 -13.68 12.38 14.85
CA TRP A 293 -12.38 13.06 14.91
C TRP A 293 -12.21 13.87 16.20
N LEU A 294 -13.23 14.63 16.59
CA LEU A 294 -13.20 15.46 17.79
C LEU A 294 -13.09 14.62 19.07
N ASP A 295 -13.69 13.41 19.08
CA ASP A 295 -13.59 12.47 20.19
C ASP A 295 -12.17 11.88 20.35
N HIS A 296 -11.39 11.78 19.26
CA HIS A 296 -10.00 11.31 19.29
C HIS A 296 -9.03 12.36 19.86
N GLY A 297 -9.22 13.63 19.51
CA GLY A 297 -8.35 14.75 19.92
C GLY A 297 -7.34 15.19 18.84
N ASP A 298 -6.56 16.23 19.14
CA ASP A 298 -5.59 16.80 18.20
C ASP A 298 -4.27 16.00 18.19
N GLY A 299 -3.75 15.67 17.00
CA GLY A 299 -2.47 14.98 16.83
C GLY A 299 -1.89 15.15 15.42
N GLY A 300 -0.59 14.95 15.28
CA GLY A 300 0.06 14.96 13.96
C GLY A 300 -0.42 13.80 13.08
N PHE A 301 -0.41 13.95 11.75
CA PHE A 301 -0.91 12.93 10.83
C PHE A 301 -0.31 11.52 11.04
N PHE A 302 0.96 11.45 11.44
CA PHE A 302 1.71 10.21 11.73
C PHE A 302 1.57 9.72 13.19
N GLU A 303 0.82 10.44 14.02
CA GLU A 303 0.54 10.11 15.42
C GLU A 303 -0.87 9.52 15.60
N ILE A 304 -1.78 9.80 14.66
CA ILE A 304 -3.16 9.30 14.66
C ILE A 304 -3.18 7.78 14.55
N VAL A 305 -3.94 7.14 15.44
CA VAL A 305 -4.24 5.71 15.39
C VAL A 305 -5.60 5.51 14.73
N PHE A 306 -5.57 4.84 13.58
CA PHE A 306 -6.75 4.50 12.79
C PHE A 306 -7.23 3.10 13.15
N LYS A 307 -8.56 2.94 13.15
CA LYS A 307 -9.24 1.66 13.20
C LYS A 307 -10.09 1.46 11.96
N LEU A 308 -9.76 0.47 11.14
CA LEU A 308 -10.58 0.06 10.00
C LEU A 308 -11.41 -1.16 10.37
N THR A 309 -12.72 -1.07 10.20
CA THR A 309 -13.67 -2.16 10.50
C THR A 309 -14.28 -2.72 9.22
N PRO A 310 -14.47 -4.04 9.11
CA PRO A 310 -15.10 -4.65 7.95
C PRO A 310 -16.60 -4.29 7.90
N GLN A 311 -17.06 -3.77 6.76
CA GLN A 311 -18.48 -3.50 6.51
C GLN A 311 -18.86 -3.95 5.10
N LYS A 312 -19.68 -5.02 4.99
CA LYS A 312 -20.10 -5.65 3.73
C LYS A 312 -18.93 -6.01 2.80
N SER A 313 -18.54 -5.11 1.90
CA SER A 313 -17.51 -5.30 0.87
C SER A 313 -16.37 -4.27 0.93
N SER A 314 -16.29 -3.49 2.02
CA SER A 314 -15.28 -2.46 2.24
C SER A 314 -14.77 -2.46 3.67
N MET A 315 -13.64 -1.82 3.89
CA MET A 315 -13.14 -1.49 5.23
C MET A 315 -13.48 -0.01 5.50
N ILE A 316 -14.19 0.30 6.57
CA ILE A 316 -14.54 1.69 6.96
C ILE A 316 -13.65 2.15 8.10
N GLY A 317 -13.09 3.35 7.97
CA GLY A 317 -12.20 3.92 8.97
C GLY A 317 -12.91 4.68 10.08
N SER A 318 -12.29 4.62 11.25
CA SER A 318 -12.59 5.34 12.49
C SER A 318 -11.26 5.55 13.24
N PHE A 319 -11.32 6.05 14.47
CA PHE A 319 -10.13 6.34 15.29
C PHE A 319 -10.16 5.50 16.58
N GLU A 320 -8.98 5.20 17.12
CA GLU A 320 -8.77 4.65 18.47
C GLU A 320 -8.11 5.67 19.39
#